data_AF-A0A497NBX7-F1
#
_entry.id   AF-A0A497NBX7-F1
#
_cell.length_a   1.000
_cell.length_b   1.000
_cell.length_c   1.000
_cell.angle_alpha   90.00
_cell.angle_beta   90.00
_cell.angle_gamma   90.00
#
_symmetry.space_group_name_H-M   'P 1'
#
loop_
_entity.id
_entity.type
_entity.pdbx_description
1 polymer ?
#
loop_
_entity_poly.entity_id
_entity_poly.type
_entity_poly.pdbx_seq_one_letter_code
_entity_poly.pdbx_strand_id
1 'polypeptide(L)'
;MYPVNQAYEKKAEGIIIFNIAEFSNVLLCDYMAELSWNPKLKFERFLEYYAKRRYNRGSWRAMIECYKLIEKASRDIFVYGLASWVDPLLNLEKVLEEDLERCVSLCEESLSKALEVYDLERDNELYRSELLELKLIVYKLKAMLHLKRAMKTRCENTRLFNKHLSECIGWLKKALRELEGDARFSISSTREWIKQVSGADISVYDEASKVHKGFITCPENLRELIGRIESLRRLEGKDKPTKSSL
;
A
#
# COMPACT_ATOMS: atom_id res chain seq x y z
N MET A 1 9.86 17.27 -7.01
CA MET A 1 11.14 17.62 -6.35
C MET A 1 11.21 16.83 -5.06
N TYR A 2 12.24 16.00 -4.86
CA TYR A 2 12.33 15.16 -3.66
C TYR A 2 12.69 16.00 -2.42
N PRO A 3 12.18 15.69 -1.22
CA PRO A 3 12.45 16.45 0.01
C PRO A 3 13.95 16.64 0.30
N VAL A 4 14.78 15.67 -0.05
CA VAL A 4 16.25 15.74 0.08
C VAL A 4 16.86 16.86 -0.76
N ASN A 5 16.37 17.07 -1.98
CA ASN A 5 16.87 18.14 -2.85
C ASN A 5 16.53 19.52 -2.27
N GLN A 6 15.34 19.66 -1.66
CA GLN A 6 14.96 20.88 -0.94
C GLN A 6 15.81 21.10 0.32
N ALA A 7 16.13 20.04 1.06
CA ALA A 7 17.02 20.13 2.22
C ALA A 7 18.43 20.59 1.82
N TYR A 8 18.94 20.07 0.68
CA TYR A 8 20.22 20.50 0.12
C TYR A 8 20.20 21.97 -0.33
N GLU A 9 19.15 22.41 -1.05
CA GLU A 9 18.97 23.82 -1.44
C GLU A 9 18.90 24.76 -0.22
N LYS A 10 18.31 24.29 0.88
CA LYS A 10 18.25 25.01 2.17
C LYS A 10 19.51 24.88 3.02
N LYS A 11 20.58 24.23 2.52
CA LYS A 11 21.85 24.00 3.23
C LYS A 11 21.67 23.30 4.58
N ALA A 12 20.80 22.29 4.64
CA ALA A 12 20.65 21.47 5.85
C ALA A 12 21.99 20.81 6.22
N GLU A 13 22.32 20.79 7.52
CA GLU A 13 23.56 20.20 8.06
C GLU A 13 23.54 18.66 8.06
N GLY A 14 22.37 18.06 7.92
CA GLY A 14 22.19 16.62 7.85
C GLY A 14 20.76 16.25 7.42
N ILE A 15 20.58 14.98 7.05
CA ILE A 15 19.28 14.43 6.65
C ILE A 15 19.02 13.18 7.48
N ILE A 16 17.84 13.13 8.11
CA ILE A 16 17.36 11.95 8.83
C ILE A 16 16.22 11.35 8.01
N ILE A 17 16.36 10.07 7.67
CA ILE A 17 15.31 9.29 7.01
C ILE A 17 14.63 8.45 8.10
N PHE A 18 13.40 8.83 8.45
CA PHE A 18 12.61 8.08 9.43
C PHE A 18 11.70 7.10 8.67
N ASN A 19 12.21 5.90 8.38
CA ASN A 19 11.38 4.82 7.85
C ASN A 19 10.77 4.03 9.00
N ILE A 20 9.51 4.31 9.28
CA ILE A 20 8.81 3.64 10.37
C ILE A 20 8.41 2.20 9.96
N ALA A 21 8.26 1.93 8.66
CA ALA A 21 8.00 0.60 8.12
C ALA A 21 9.30 0.02 7.53
N GLU A 22 10.19 -0.49 8.39
CA GLU A 22 11.54 -0.98 8.02
C GLU A 22 11.58 -1.87 6.77
N PHE A 23 10.51 -2.62 6.52
CA PHE A 23 10.38 -3.56 5.41
C PHE A 23 9.54 -3.07 4.23
N SER A 24 9.17 -1.78 4.15
CA SER A 24 8.36 -1.24 3.05
C SER A 24 9.01 -0.04 2.38
N ASN A 25 8.78 0.10 1.07
CA ASN A 25 9.32 1.17 0.24
C ASN A 25 10.86 1.27 0.28
N VAL A 26 11.56 0.13 0.38
CA VAL A 26 13.02 0.06 0.51
C VAL A 26 13.74 0.82 -0.61
N LEU A 27 13.25 0.74 -1.85
CA LEU A 27 13.78 1.52 -2.98
C LEU A 27 13.83 3.03 -2.69
N LEU A 28 12.79 3.58 -2.06
CA LEU A 28 12.72 5.00 -1.73
C LEU A 28 13.73 5.36 -0.64
N CYS A 29 13.82 4.52 0.40
CA CYS A 29 14.79 4.73 1.49
C CYS A 29 16.23 4.70 0.98
N ASP A 30 16.57 3.70 0.17
CA ASP A 30 17.88 3.59 -0.47
C ASP A 30 18.16 4.79 -1.38
N TYR A 31 17.17 5.21 -2.16
CA TYR A 31 17.34 6.37 -3.04
C TYR A 31 17.57 7.67 -2.25
N MET A 32 16.81 7.88 -1.17
CA MET A 32 16.97 9.05 -0.31
C MET A 32 18.33 9.06 0.39
N ALA A 33 18.82 7.89 0.81
CA ALA A 33 20.16 7.74 1.39
C ALA A 33 21.25 8.03 0.35
N GLU A 34 21.11 7.56 -0.88
CA GLU A 34 22.06 7.88 -1.96
C GLU A 34 22.05 9.38 -2.30
N LEU A 35 20.87 10.01 -2.32
CA LEU A 35 20.73 11.45 -2.56
C LEU A 35 21.39 12.30 -1.47
N SER A 36 21.49 11.82 -0.22
CA SER A 36 22.18 12.58 0.84
C SER A 36 23.69 12.70 0.58
N TRP A 37 24.28 11.75 -0.13
CA TRP A 37 25.69 11.78 -0.54
C TRP A 37 25.89 12.35 -1.95
N ASN A 38 24.92 12.15 -2.84
CA ASN A 38 24.96 12.60 -4.23
C ASN A 38 23.63 13.26 -4.65
N PRO A 39 23.43 14.55 -4.33
CA PRO A 39 22.16 15.27 -4.60
C PRO A 39 21.82 15.41 -6.09
N LYS A 40 22.79 15.17 -6.98
CA LYS A 40 22.61 15.24 -8.44
C LYS A 40 22.32 13.88 -9.08
N LEU A 41 22.22 12.82 -8.29
CA LEU A 41 21.93 11.47 -8.78
C LEU A 41 20.53 11.46 -9.43
N LYS A 42 20.47 10.97 -10.68
CA LYS A 42 19.21 10.77 -11.38
C LYS A 42 18.59 9.44 -10.98
N PHE A 43 17.27 9.41 -10.78
CA PHE A 43 16.55 8.22 -10.36
C PHE A 43 16.77 7.04 -11.30
N GLU A 44 16.84 7.26 -12.61
CA GLU A 44 17.03 6.18 -13.60
C GLU A 44 18.39 5.50 -13.45
N ARG A 45 19.44 6.29 -13.14
CA ARG A 45 20.79 5.75 -12.90
C ARG A 45 20.85 4.99 -11.59
N PHE A 46 20.23 5.53 -10.55
CA PHE A 46 20.08 4.83 -9.27
C PHE A 46 19.35 3.50 -9.45
N LEU A 47 18.20 3.52 -10.12
CA LEU A 47 17.33 2.36 -10.29
C LEU A 47 18.03 1.22 -11.04
N GLU A 48 18.83 1.55 -12.06
CA GLU A 48 19.63 0.55 -12.77
C GLU A 48 20.68 -0.11 -11.87
N TYR A 49 21.40 0.70 -11.10
CA TYR A 49 22.40 0.20 -10.14
C TYR A 49 21.76 -0.61 -9.00
N TYR A 50 20.64 -0.13 -8.46
CA TYR A 50 19.85 -0.83 -7.45
C TYR A 50 19.41 -2.21 -7.94
N ALA A 51 18.77 -2.28 -9.11
CA ALA A 51 18.25 -3.54 -9.65
C ALA A 51 19.36 -4.55 -9.93
N LYS A 52 20.52 -4.11 -10.47
CA LYS A 52 21.66 -4.99 -10.75
C LYS A 52 22.30 -5.62 -9.51
N ARG A 53 22.20 -4.96 -8.35
CA ARG A 53 22.71 -5.50 -7.07
C ARG A 53 21.72 -6.43 -6.39
N ARG A 54 20.43 -6.22 -6.60
CA ARG A 54 19.36 -6.87 -5.82
C ARG A 54 18.79 -8.11 -6.49
N TYR A 55 18.85 -8.19 -7.82
CA TYR A 55 18.26 -9.29 -8.59
C TYR A 55 19.28 -10.01 -9.46
N ASN A 56 18.90 -11.20 -9.92
CA ASN A 56 19.72 -11.97 -10.84
C ASN A 56 19.96 -11.24 -12.17
N ARG A 57 21.06 -11.63 -12.83
CA ARG A 57 21.44 -11.09 -14.15
C ARG A 57 20.36 -11.26 -15.22
N GLY A 58 19.52 -12.28 -15.10
CA GLY A 58 18.41 -12.57 -16.02
C GLY A 58 17.13 -11.78 -15.76
N SER A 59 16.98 -11.15 -14.60
CA SER A 59 15.70 -10.59 -14.13
C SER A 59 15.72 -9.09 -13.87
N TRP A 60 16.90 -8.49 -13.61
CA TRP A 60 17.00 -7.08 -13.20
C TRP A 60 16.36 -6.10 -14.19
N ARG A 61 16.38 -6.39 -15.50
CA ARG A 61 15.71 -5.54 -16.51
C ARG A 61 14.20 -5.55 -16.36
N ALA A 62 13.60 -6.71 -16.14
CA ALA A 62 12.17 -6.84 -15.89
C ALA A 62 11.79 -6.06 -14.61
N MET A 63 12.60 -6.17 -13.56
CA MET A 63 12.37 -5.42 -12.33
C MET A 63 12.48 -3.90 -12.50
N ILE A 64 13.38 -3.39 -13.34
CA ILE A 64 13.40 -1.97 -13.70
C ILE A 64 12.08 -1.56 -14.37
N GLU A 65 11.54 -2.38 -15.27
CA GLU A 65 10.25 -2.09 -15.90
C GLU A 65 9.10 -2.10 -14.89
N CYS A 66 9.10 -3.05 -13.94
CA CYS A 66 8.16 -3.07 -12.82
C CYS A 66 8.18 -1.74 -12.06
N TYR A 67 9.35 -1.25 -11.68
CA TYR A 67 9.49 0.00 -10.93
C TYR A 67 9.10 1.24 -11.73
N LYS A 68 9.39 1.29 -13.03
CA LYS A 68 8.95 2.39 -13.90
C LYS A 68 7.43 2.47 -13.99
N LEU A 69 6.75 1.32 -14.04
CA LEU A 69 5.29 1.26 -14.04
C LEU A 69 4.70 1.73 -12.69
N ILE A 70 5.31 1.33 -11.57
CA ILE A 70 4.92 1.80 -10.22
C ILE A 70 5.16 3.31 -10.09
N GLU A 71 6.32 3.81 -10.54
CA GLU A 71 6.63 5.23 -10.54
C GLU A 71 5.62 6.02 -11.36
N LYS A 72 5.25 5.52 -12.55
CA LYS A 72 4.21 6.13 -13.38
C LYS A 72 2.84 6.16 -12.67
N ALA A 73 2.43 5.04 -12.04
CA ALA A 73 1.20 4.99 -11.26
C ALA A 73 1.21 5.97 -10.07
N SER A 74 2.38 6.20 -9.47
CA SER A 74 2.55 7.15 -8.35
C SER A 74 2.45 8.64 -8.72
N ARG A 75 2.38 8.96 -10.01
CA ARG A 75 2.17 10.33 -10.49
C ARG A 75 0.68 10.66 -10.64
N ASP A 76 -0.14 9.66 -10.96
CA ASP A 76 -1.58 9.82 -11.21
C ASP A 76 -2.40 9.80 -9.91
N ILE A 77 -1.90 9.08 -8.90
CA ILE A 77 -2.38 9.10 -7.53
C ILE A 77 -1.15 9.38 -6.68
N PHE A 78 -1.24 10.11 -5.57
CA PHE A 78 -0.16 10.30 -4.60
C PHE A 78 0.31 8.94 -4.00
N VAL A 79 0.78 7.97 -4.79
CA VAL A 79 1.23 6.64 -4.38
C VAL A 79 2.68 6.71 -3.92
N TYR A 80 2.95 7.64 -3.02
CA TYR A 80 3.97 7.49 -1.98
C TYR A 80 3.33 7.43 -0.59
N GLY A 81 2.03 7.72 -0.49
CA GLY A 81 1.16 7.16 0.51
C GLY A 81 0.00 6.52 -0.22
N LEU A 82 -0.01 5.19 -0.35
CA LEU A 82 -1.27 4.44 -0.48
C LEU A 82 -2.29 5.16 0.42
N ALA A 83 -3.27 5.84 -0.18
CA ALA A 83 -4.16 6.78 0.49
C ALA A 83 -4.45 6.26 1.90
N SER A 84 -4.11 7.05 2.93
CA SER A 84 -4.12 6.51 4.28
C SER A 84 -5.49 5.87 4.51
N TRP A 85 -5.46 4.56 4.77
CA TRP A 85 -6.70 3.80 5.02
C TRP A 85 -7.23 4.13 6.43
N VAL A 86 -6.64 5.13 7.09
CA VAL A 86 -7.21 5.82 8.27
C VAL A 86 -8.65 6.24 7.98
N ASP A 87 -8.85 6.89 6.82
CA ASP A 87 -10.15 7.35 6.37
C ASP A 87 -10.31 7.16 4.85
N PRO A 88 -10.65 5.93 4.41
CA PRO A 88 -10.83 5.65 2.99
C PRO A 88 -11.99 6.44 2.39
N LEU A 89 -13.00 6.82 3.19
CA LEU A 89 -14.18 7.52 2.68
C LEU A 89 -13.89 8.98 2.35
N LEU A 90 -13.19 9.70 3.24
CA LEU A 90 -12.75 11.08 2.99
C LEU A 90 -11.73 11.15 1.84
N ASN A 91 -10.81 10.16 1.76
CA ASN A 91 -9.80 10.13 0.71
C ASN A 91 -10.39 9.79 -0.65
N LEU A 92 -11.46 8.99 -0.71
CA LEU A 92 -12.13 8.62 -1.94
C LEU A 92 -12.78 9.80 -2.67
N GLU A 93 -13.19 10.86 -1.97
CA GLU A 93 -13.81 12.03 -2.63
C GLU A 93 -12.83 12.74 -3.56
N LYS A 94 -11.55 12.78 -3.20
CA LYS A 94 -10.50 13.53 -3.90
C LYS A 94 -9.89 12.81 -5.09
N VAL A 95 -10.19 11.53 -5.27
CA VAL A 95 -9.59 10.68 -6.30
C VAL A 95 -10.61 10.40 -7.41
N LEU A 96 -10.23 10.67 -8.66
CA LEU A 96 -11.06 10.34 -9.83
C LEU A 96 -11.07 8.82 -10.06
N GLU A 97 -12.17 8.31 -10.62
CA GLU A 97 -12.27 6.86 -10.86
C GLU A 97 -11.34 6.43 -11.99
N GLU A 98 -11.21 7.25 -13.02
CA GLU A 98 -10.39 7.04 -14.20
C GLU A 98 -8.89 6.97 -13.83
N ASP A 99 -8.46 7.79 -12.86
CA ASP A 99 -7.09 7.75 -12.33
C ASP A 99 -6.84 6.47 -11.52
N LEU A 100 -7.84 5.99 -10.77
CA LEU A 100 -7.77 4.69 -10.08
C LEU A 100 -7.68 3.52 -11.07
N GLU A 101 -8.49 3.53 -12.12
CA GLU A 101 -8.44 2.51 -13.16
C GLU A 101 -7.07 2.45 -13.83
N ARG A 102 -6.51 3.62 -14.17
CA ARG A 102 -5.16 3.71 -14.76
C ARG A 102 -4.10 3.20 -13.80
N CYS A 103 -4.17 3.56 -12.52
CA CYS A 103 -3.22 3.08 -11.51
C CYS A 103 -3.32 1.56 -11.31
N VAL A 104 -4.54 1.01 -11.24
CA VAL A 104 -4.75 -0.45 -11.17
C VAL A 104 -4.09 -1.12 -12.37
N SER A 105 -4.35 -0.64 -13.58
CA SER A 105 -3.79 -1.20 -14.82
C SER A 105 -2.26 -1.22 -14.83
N LEU A 106 -1.62 -0.09 -14.48
CA LEU A 106 -0.16 0.01 -14.41
C LEU A 106 0.45 -0.92 -13.34
N CYS A 107 -0.18 -1.01 -12.17
CA CYS A 107 0.30 -1.90 -11.10
C CYS A 107 0.06 -3.38 -11.43
N GLU A 108 -1.00 -3.73 -12.15
CA GLU A 108 -1.22 -5.09 -12.64
C GLU A 108 -0.20 -5.48 -13.70
N GLU A 109 0.12 -4.57 -14.63
CA GLU A 109 1.18 -4.78 -15.61
C GLU A 109 2.54 -4.98 -14.92
N SER A 110 2.83 -4.16 -13.90
CA SER A 110 4.03 -4.30 -13.08
C SER A 110 4.08 -5.67 -12.37
N LEU A 111 2.96 -6.11 -11.80
CA LEU A 111 2.87 -7.43 -11.14
C LEU A 111 3.08 -8.57 -12.16
N SER A 112 2.53 -8.45 -13.37
CA SER A 112 2.75 -9.44 -14.43
C SER A 112 4.24 -9.59 -14.75
N LYS A 113 4.94 -8.48 -14.96
CA LYS A 113 6.39 -8.47 -15.23
C LYS A 113 7.21 -9.05 -14.08
N ALA A 114 6.81 -8.76 -12.83
CA ALA A 114 7.46 -9.35 -11.67
C ALA A 114 7.28 -10.87 -11.68
N LEU A 115 6.07 -11.37 -11.95
CA LEU A 115 5.77 -12.81 -11.98
C LEU A 115 6.50 -13.56 -13.11
N GLU A 116 6.77 -12.92 -14.26
CA GLU A 116 7.54 -13.52 -15.37
C GLU A 116 8.94 -13.97 -14.95
N VAL A 117 9.55 -13.30 -13.97
CA VAL A 117 10.89 -13.62 -13.46
C VAL A 117 10.87 -14.39 -12.14
N TYR A 118 9.69 -14.82 -11.68
CA TYR A 118 9.54 -15.49 -10.38
C TYR A 118 10.43 -16.72 -10.25
N ASP A 119 10.49 -17.58 -11.27
CA ASP A 119 11.28 -18.81 -11.21
C ASP A 119 12.78 -18.54 -11.09
N LEU A 120 13.26 -17.41 -11.61
CA LEU A 120 14.66 -16.99 -11.48
C LEU A 120 14.95 -16.40 -10.10
N GLU A 121 13.95 -15.82 -9.45
CA GLU A 121 14.08 -15.09 -8.18
C GLU A 121 13.47 -15.82 -6.98
N ARG A 122 12.97 -17.07 -7.16
CA ARG A 122 12.21 -17.81 -6.13
C ARG A 122 12.92 -17.95 -4.80
N ASP A 123 14.25 -18.00 -4.81
CA ASP A 123 15.08 -18.17 -3.62
C ASP A 123 15.68 -16.83 -3.13
N ASN A 124 15.36 -15.71 -3.80
CA ASN A 124 15.75 -14.36 -3.39
C ASN A 124 14.69 -13.77 -2.43
N GLU A 125 15.02 -13.73 -1.14
CA GLU A 125 14.13 -13.22 -0.09
C GLU A 125 13.74 -11.75 -0.30
N LEU A 126 14.66 -10.93 -0.82
CA LEU A 126 14.39 -9.50 -1.09
C LEU A 126 13.33 -9.35 -2.18
N TYR A 127 13.46 -10.12 -3.27
CA TYR A 127 12.47 -10.15 -4.34
C TYR A 127 11.12 -10.67 -3.84
N ARG A 128 11.09 -11.73 -3.02
CA ARG A 128 9.83 -12.24 -2.45
C ARG A 128 9.11 -11.21 -1.60
N SER A 129 9.87 -10.40 -0.85
CA SER A 129 9.32 -9.26 -0.09
C SER A 129 8.68 -8.23 -1.01
N GLU A 130 9.38 -7.85 -2.09
CA GLU A 130 8.90 -6.84 -3.03
C GLU A 130 7.70 -7.33 -3.84
N LEU A 131 7.68 -8.61 -4.22
CA LEU A 131 6.54 -9.22 -4.88
C LEU A 131 5.30 -9.22 -3.98
N LEU A 132 5.48 -9.50 -2.68
CA LEU A 132 4.39 -9.41 -1.71
C LEU A 132 3.88 -7.97 -1.59
N GLU A 133 4.76 -6.98 -1.44
CA GLU A 133 4.35 -5.56 -1.43
C GLU A 133 3.58 -5.16 -2.68
N LEU A 134 4.05 -5.58 -3.87
CA LEU A 134 3.40 -5.29 -5.14
C LEU A 134 2.00 -5.92 -5.23
N LYS A 135 1.84 -7.18 -4.80
CA LYS A 135 0.51 -7.82 -4.70
C LYS A 135 -0.42 -7.02 -3.79
N LEU A 136 0.07 -6.60 -2.63
CA LEU A 136 -0.73 -5.84 -1.66
C LEU A 136 -1.15 -4.48 -2.23
N ILE A 137 -0.28 -3.80 -2.97
CA ILE A 137 -0.62 -2.56 -3.69
C ILE A 137 -1.76 -2.81 -4.68
N VAL A 138 -1.64 -3.84 -5.53
CA VAL A 138 -2.66 -4.18 -6.53
C VAL A 138 -4.01 -4.49 -5.86
N TYR A 139 -4.00 -5.32 -4.81
CA TYR A 139 -5.23 -5.71 -4.12
C TYR A 139 -5.91 -4.51 -3.45
N LYS A 140 -5.12 -3.62 -2.85
CA LYS A 140 -5.64 -2.38 -2.26
C LYS A 140 -6.22 -1.44 -3.30
N LEU A 141 -5.53 -1.20 -4.41
CA LEU A 141 -6.02 -0.31 -5.47
C LEU A 141 -7.34 -0.83 -6.05
N LYS A 142 -7.45 -2.15 -6.27
CA LYS A 142 -8.71 -2.78 -6.69
C LYS A 142 -9.80 -2.62 -5.65
N ALA A 143 -9.50 -2.85 -4.37
CA ALA A 143 -10.46 -2.62 -3.29
C ALA A 143 -10.95 -1.17 -3.28
N MET A 144 -10.05 -0.20 -3.45
CA MET A 144 -10.36 1.23 -3.46
C MET A 144 -11.23 1.62 -4.66
N LEU A 145 -10.92 1.10 -5.86
CA LEU A 145 -11.73 1.29 -7.06
C LEU A 145 -13.17 0.78 -6.85
N HIS A 146 -13.32 -0.42 -6.28
CA HIS A 146 -14.63 -0.96 -5.97
C HIS A 146 -15.36 -0.17 -4.88
N LEU A 147 -14.64 0.35 -3.88
CA LEU A 147 -15.24 1.21 -2.86
C LEU A 147 -15.72 2.55 -3.46
N LYS A 148 -14.95 3.15 -4.38
CA LYS A 148 -15.35 4.36 -5.13
C LYS A 148 -16.67 4.12 -5.88
N ARG A 149 -16.74 3.03 -6.64
CA ARG A 149 -17.93 2.62 -7.41
C ARG A 149 -19.13 2.31 -6.52
N ALA A 150 -18.89 1.70 -5.35
CA ALA A 150 -19.94 1.53 -4.34
C ALA A 150 -20.47 2.90 -3.88
N MET A 151 -19.60 3.81 -3.48
CA MET A 151 -20.04 5.12 -2.98
C MET A 151 -20.82 5.92 -4.03
N LYS A 152 -20.44 5.86 -5.32
CA LYS A 152 -21.21 6.47 -6.42
C LYS A 152 -22.62 5.89 -6.54
N THR A 153 -22.78 4.57 -6.40
CA THR A 153 -24.06 3.87 -6.60
C THR A 153 -24.93 3.78 -5.32
N ARG A 154 -24.44 4.31 -4.19
CA ARG A 154 -25.05 4.15 -2.85
C ARG A 154 -26.50 4.61 -2.77
N CYS A 155 -26.85 5.70 -3.43
CA CYS A 155 -28.19 6.27 -3.39
C CYS A 155 -29.05 5.92 -4.63
N GLU A 156 -28.42 5.40 -5.67
CA GLU A 156 -29.07 5.19 -6.98
C GLU A 156 -29.43 3.72 -7.22
N ASN A 157 -28.59 2.79 -6.75
CA ASN A 157 -28.75 1.38 -7.06
C ASN A 157 -28.18 0.49 -5.94
N THR A 158 -29.05 0.07 -5.02
CA THR A 158 -28.69 -0.81 -3.89
C THR A 158 -28.02 -2.11 -4.33
N ARG A 159 -28.45 -2.70 -5.46
CA ARG A 159 -27.88 -3.95 -5.98
C ARG A 159 -26.43 -3.74 -6.45
N LEU A 160 -26.17 -2.67 -7.21
CA LEU A 160 -24.81 -2.34 -7.64
C LEU A 160 -23.92 -1.92 -6.47
N PHE A 161 -24.46 -1.14 -5.52
CA PHE A 161 -23.79 -0.78 -4.28
C PHE A 161 -23.29 -2.03 -3.53
N ASN A 162 -24.19 -2.98 -3.26
CA ASN A 162 -23.87 -4.23 -2.54
C ASN A 162 -22.90 -5.12 -3.32
N LYS A 163 -23.00 -5.15 -4.66
CA LYS A 163 -22.04 -5.86 -5.52
C LYS A 163 -20.63 -5.27 -5.37
N HIS A 164 -20.50 -3.94 -5.52
CA HIS A 164 -19.21 -3.26 -5.43
C HIS A 164 -18.60 -3.33 -4.02
N LEU A 165 -19.40 -3.23 -2.95
CA LEU A 165 -18.92 -3.48 -1.59
C LEU A 165 -18.37 -4.90 -1.42
N SER A 166 -19.05 -5.90 -1.99
CA SER A 166 -18.61 -7.29 -1.89
C SER A 166 -17.30 -7.53 -2.62
N GLU A 167 -17.10 -6.92 -3.80
CA GLU A 167 -15.82 -6.94 -4.52
C GLU A 167 -14.71 -6.26 -3.71
N CYS A 168 -14.98 -5.08 -3.14
CA CYS A 168 -14.04 -4.36 -2.29
C CYS A 168 -13.55 -5.24 -1.12
N ILE A 169 -14.48 -5.83 -0.37
CA ILE A 169 -14.18 -6.74 0.74
C ILE A 169 -13.42 -7.98 0.25
N GLY A 170 -13.78 -8.52 -0.92
CA GLY A 170 -13.10 -9.66 -1.52
C GLY A 170 -11.61 -9.41 -1.76
N TRP A 171 -11.26 -8.24 -2.27
CA TRP A 171 -9.85 -7.84 -2.47
C TRP A 171 -9.12 -7.58 -1.15
N LEU A 172 -9.76 -6.95 -0.17
CA LEU A 172 -9.16 -6.76 1.16
C LEU A 172 -8.92 -8.10 1.87
N LYS A 173 -9.83 -9.07 1.74
CA LYS A 173 -9.65 -10.44 2.25
C LYS A 173 -8.51 -11.19 1.54
N LYS A 174 -8.30 -10.93 0.24
CA LYS A 174 -7.11 -11.45 -0.48
C LYS A 174 -5.82 -10.87 0.10
N ALA A 175 -5.76 -9.54 0.31
CA ALA A 175 -4.61 -8.89 0.94
C ALA A 175 -4.35 -9.40 2.36
N LEU A 176 -5.40 -9.62 3.16
CA LEU A 176 -5.28 -10.16 4.50
C LEU A 176 -4.63 -11.56 4.49
N ARG A 177 -5.04 -12.45 3.58
CA ARG A 177 -4.47 -13.80 3.48
C ARG A 177 -2.98 -13.81 3.11
N GLU A 178 -2.52 -12.88 2.27
CA GLU A 178 -1.09 -12.78 1.94
C GLU A 178 -0.25 -12.31 3.14
N LEU A 179 -0.86 -11.64 4.13
CA LEU A 179 -0.20 -11.13 5.34
C LEU A 179 -0.31 -12.06 6.54
N GLU A 180 -1.28 -12.97 6.55
CA GLU A 180 -1.48 -13.89 7.67
C GLU A 180 -0.27 -14.83 7.82
N GLY A 181 0.37 -14.76 8.99
CA GLY A 181 1.57 -15.54 9.30
C GLY A 181 2.89 -14.85 8.97
N ASP A 182 2.88 -13.66 8.37
CA ASP A 182 4.10 -12.89 8.12
C ASP A 182 4.37 -11.91 9.27
N ALA A 183 5.38 -12.23 10.09
CA ALA A 183 5.73 -11.45 11.27
C ALA A 183 6.14 -10.00 10.94
N ARG A 184 6.62 -9.73 9.72
CA ARG A 184 7.07 -8.39 9.27
C ARG A 184 5.93 -7.38 9.22
N PHE A 185 4.70 -7.86 9.05
CA PHE A 185 3.52 -7.03 8.93
C PHE A 185 2.62 -7.09 10.18
N SER A 186 3.07 -7.70 11.29
CA SER A 186 2.26 -7.77 12.52
C SER A 186 2.70 -6.71 13.54
N ILE A 187 1.78 -5.79 13.85
CA ILE A 187 1.97 -4.82 14.94
C ILE A 187 2.10 -5.56 16.27
N SER A 188 1.27 -6.59 16.47
CA SER A 188 1.25 -7.37 17.71
C SER A 188 2.57 -8.12 17.94
N SER A 189 3.11 -8.78 16.91
CA SER A 189 4.39 -9.49 17.02
C SER A 189 5.57 -8.54 17.26
N THR A 190 5.62 -7.40 16.55
CA THR A 190 6.67 -6.39 16.77
C THR A 190 6.58 -5.81 18.18
N ARG A 191 5.37 -5.57 18.69
CA ARG A 191 5.14 -5.10 20.07
C ARG A 191 5.67 -6.08 21.12
N GLU A 192 5.40 -7.38 20.95
CA GLU A 192 5.89 -8.41 21.88
C GLU A 192 7.40 -8.55 21.83
N TRP A 193 8.02 -8.43 20.65
CA TRP A 193 9.47 -8.40 20.52
C TRP A 193 10.10 -7.20 21.27
N ILE A 194 9.56 -6.00 21.10
CA ILE A 194 10.08 -4.78 21.78
C ILE A 194 10.06 -4.93 23.31
N LYS A 195 9.01 -5.55 23.86
CA LYS A 195 8.93 -5.82 25.32
C LYS A 195 10.06 -6.71 25.84
N GLN A 196 10.68 -7.52 24.99
CA GLN A 196 11.78 -8.40 25.35
C GLN A 196 13.14 -7.68 25.28
N VAL A 197 13.21 -6.47 24.71
CA VAL A 197 14.45 -5.68 24.60
C VAL A 197 14.65 -4.86 25.88
N SER A 198 15.70 -5.18 26.63
CA SER A 198 16.05 -4.47 27.87
C SER A 198 16.30 -2.98 27.60
N GLY A 199 15.58 -2.11 28.31
CA GLY A 199 15.69 -0.65 28.18
C GLY A 199 14.85 -0.04 27.05
N ALA A 200 14.09 -0.84 26.29
CA ALA A 200 13.16 -0.31 25.32
C ALA A 200 11.91 0.28 26.00
N ASP A 201 11.55 1.51 25.63
CA ASP A 201 10.30 2.13 26.06
C ASP A 201 9.17 1.76 25.10
N ILE A 202 8.32 0.83 25.52
CA ILE A 202 7.16 0.37 24.74
C ILE A 202 6.16 1.50 24.46
N SER A 203 6.14 2.56 25.27
CA SER A 203 5.21 3.69 25.07
C SER A 203 5.53 4.46 23.79
N VAL A 204 6.81 4.58 23.42
CA VAL A 204 7.24 5.19 22.16
C VAL A 204 6.75 4.38 20.97
N TYR A 205 6.84 3.05 21.05
CA TYR A 205 6.28 2.18 20.02
C TYR A 205 4.76 2.27 19.98
N ASP A 206 4.07 2.27 21.12
CA ASP A 206 2.61 2.36 21.17
C ASP A 206 2.13 3.69 20.55
N GLU A 207 2.82 4.82 20.76
CA GLU A 207 2.49 6.09 20.10
C GLU A 207 2.83 6.12 18.62
N ALA A 208 4.00 5.60 18.22
CA ALA A 208 4.32 5.43 16.81
C ALA A 208 3.27 4.52 16.14
N SER A 209 2.82 3.47 16.83
CA SER A 209 1.85 2.49 16.32
C SER A 209 0.50 3.10 16.01
N LYS A 210 0.06 4.12 16.78
CA LYS A 210 -1.18 4.85 16.50
C LYS A 210 -1.09 5.64 15.19
N VAL A 211 0.08 6.24 14.92
CA VAL A 211 0.36 6.85 13.61
C VAL A 211 0.40 5.75 12.54
N HIS A 212 1.08 4.64 12.80
CA HIS A 212 1.24 3.51 11.88
C HIS A 212 -0.05 2.80 11.47
N LYS A 213 -1.03 2.68 12.37
CA LYS A 213 -2.36 2.11 12.06
C LYS A 213 -2.97 2.77 10.82
N GLY A 214 -2.58 4.01 10.55
CA GLY A 214 -3.00 4.75 9.38
C GLY A 214 -2.27 4.50 8.07
N PHE A 215 -1.01 4.07 8.13
CA PHE A 215 -0.09 4.09 6.98
C PHE A 215 0.39 2.69 6.57
N ILE A 216 0.43 1.72 7.48
CA ILE A 216 0.97 0.38 7.20
C ILE A 216 -0.16 -0.61 6.89
N THR A 217 0.07 -1.47 5.89
CA THR A 217 -0.72 -2.69 5.70
C THR A 217 -0.35 -3.71 6.77
N CYS A 218 -1.18 -3.88 7.79
CA CYS A 218 -1.09 -5.03 8.70
C CYS A 218 -2.41 -5.81 8.73
N PRO A 219 -2.38 -7.09 9.14
CA PRO A 219 -3.59 -7.89 9.31
C PRO A 219 -4.65 -7.22 10.19
N GLU A 220 -4.23 -6.60 11.29
CA GLU A 220 -5.13 -5.94 12.25
C GLU A 220 -5.89 -4.78 11.60
N ASN A 221 -5.19 -3.89 10.88
CA ASN A 221 -5.81 -2.76 10.19
C ASN A 221 -6.74 -3.22 9.06
N LEU A 222 -6.35 -4.27 8.32
CA LEU A 222 -7.20 -4.81 7.26
C LEU A 222 -8.49 -5.41 7.82
N ARG A 223 -8.43 -6.13 8.94
CA ARG A 223 -9.63 -6.66 9.60
C ARG A 223 -10.56 -5.55 10.08
N GLU A 224 -10.02 -4.52 10.73
CA GLU A 224 -10.79 -3.36 11.17
C GLU A 224 -11.46 -2.65 9.98
N LEU A 225 -10.70 -2.40 8.93
CA LEU A 225 -11.19 -1.79 7.70
C LEU A 225 -12.30 -2.61 7.04
N ILE A 226 -12.13 -3.93 6.93
CA ILE A 226 -13.15 -4.84 6.42
C ILE A 226 -14.43 -4.70 7.24
N GLY A 227 -14.34 -4.70 8.58
CA GLY A 227 -15.49 -4.52 9.47
C GLY A 227 -16.20 -3.17 9.27
N ARG A 228 -15.43 -2.07 9.13
CA ARG A 228 -15.97 -0.74 8.83
C ARG A 228 -16.71 -0.74 7.48
N ILE A 229 -16.14 -1.34 6.43
CA ILE A 229 -16.79 -1.41 5.10
C ILE A 229 -18.01 -2.34 5.12
N GLU A 230 -17.95 -3.45 5.84
CA GLU A 230 -19.08 -4.39 6.02
C GLU A 230 -20.28 -3.69 6.68
N SER A 231 -20.04 -2.78 7.63
CA SER A 231 -21.10 -1.97 8.26
C SER A 231 -21.80 -0.97 7.32
N LEU A 232 -21.22 -0.68 6.15
CA LEU A 232 -21.86 0.19 5.15
C LEU A 232 -23.01 -0.51 4.43
N ARG A 233 -23.12 -1.83 4.54
CA ARG A 233 -24.23 -2.58 3.95
C ARG A 233 -25.55 -2.05 4.51
N ARG A 234 -26.42 -1.60 3.62
CA ARG A 234 -27.80 -1.28 4.00
C ARG A 234 -28.49 -2.61 4.29
N LEU A 235 -29.09 -2.73 5.48
CA LEU A 235 -30.00 -3.83 5.81
C LEU A 235 -31.11 -3.84 4.75
N GLU A 236 -31.10 -4.82 3.87
CA GLU A 236 -32.28 -5.14 3.07
C GLU A 236 -33.38 -5.59 4.05
N GLY A 237 -34.28 -4.67 4.43
CA GLY A 237 -35.53 -5.03 5.11
C GLY A 237 -35.81 -4.42 6.47
N LYS A 238 -35.69 -3.10 6.66
CA LYS A 238 -36.40 -2.40 7.76
C LYS A 238 -37.45 -1.38 7.33
N ASP A 239 -37.75 -1.27 6.04
CA ASP A 239 -38.88 -0.48 5.55
C ASP A 239 -39.70 -1.32 4.55
N LYS A 240 -40.42 -2.33 5.06
CA LYS A 240 -41.71 -2.66 4.44
C LYS A 240 -42.77 -2.00 5.32
N PRO A 241 -43.58 -1.06 4.81
CA PRO A 241 -44.70 -0.58 5.58
C PRO A 241 -45.61 -1.78 5.83
N THR A 242 -45.83 -2.10 7.11
CA THR A 242 -46.89 -2.98 7.54
C THR A 242 -48.17 -2.41 6.93
N LYS A 243 -48.73 -3.07 5.91
CA LYS A 243 -50.05 -2.74 5.42
C LYS A 243 -50.98 -2.86 6.62
N SER A 244 -51.44 -1.74 7.16
CA SER A 244 -52.55 -1.70 8.09
C SER A 244 -53.78 -2.17 7.32
N SER A 245 -54.21 -3.39 7.58
CA SER A 245 -55.54 -3.85 7.24
C SER A 245 -56.52 -3.27 8.28
N LEU A 246 -57.22 -2.23 7.90
CA LEU A 246 -58.57 -1.91 8.35
C LEU A 246 -59.40 -1.57 7.10
#